data_AF-A0A6N9D0I4-F1
#
_entry.id   AF-A0A6N9D0I4-F1
#
_cell.length_a   1.000
_cell.length_b   1.000
_cell.length_c   1.000
_cell.angle_alpha   90.00
_cell.angle_beta   90.00
_cell.angle_gamma   90.00
#
_symmetry.space_group_name_H-M   'P 1'
#
loop_
_entity.id
_entity.type
_entity.pdbx_description
1 polymer ?
#
loop_
_entity_poly.entity_id
_entity_poly.type
_entity_poly.pdbx_seq_one_letter_code
_entity_poly.pdbx_strand_id
1 'polypeptide(L)'
;MHEESTLGFFLSGHPLDSVRHELQHLCSRQDLTTIQSTNSNGTTNTVAGIVKRVRNSETRSGKRLTRILLEDEHGGFEFAIFDDSGKIPEFEIGEIAIAFFKVQKEKGSDELNVRTSRMCSISERRCEKHAEIEIDVDQSSSNNTFVRDLREVLMDYRFAGCTVRVNVQRHGCLGRFKLGEEWRVNPTASLMERLYQTFGIQSVRITY
;
A
#
# COMPACT_ATOMS: atom_id res chain seq x y z
N MET A 1 -34.86 0.11 14.42
CA MET A 1 -34.42 1.00 13.32
C MET A 1 -33.17 1.69 13.81
N HIS A 2 -32.00 1.16 13.43
CA HIS A 2 -30.74 1.90 13.48
C HIS A 2 -30.19 1.80 12.07
N GLU A 3 -29.98 2.98 11.53
CA GLU A 3 -29.88 3.29 10.13
C GLU A 3 -28.60 2.74 9.49
N GLU A 4 -28.76 2.48 8.20
CA GLU A 4 -27.78 2.20 7.17
C GLU A 4 -26.49 3.04 7.31
N SER A 5 -25.50 2.51 8.04
CA SER A 5 -24.10 2.94 7.93
C SER A 5 -23.23 1.86 7.30
N THR A 6 -23.84 1.04 6.44
CA THR A 6 -23.14 0.15 5.51
C THR A 6 -23.09 0.91 4.18
N LEU A 7 -21.91 1.02 3.56
CA LEU A 7 -21.68 1.57 2.21
C LEU A 7 -21.41 3.10 2.09
N GLY A 8 -20.72 3.71 3.05
CA GLY A 8 -20.28 5.11 2.94
C GLY A 8 -18.84 5.35 2.45
N PHE A 9 -17.97 4.33 2.45
CA PHE A 9 -16.52 4.53 2.21
C PHE A 9 -16.03 4.22 0.79
N PHE A 10 -16.90 3.74 -0.11
CA PHE A 10 -16.54 3.39 -1.49
C PHE A 10 -17.29 4.19 -2.57
N LEU A 11 -18.04 5.24 -2.20
CA LEU A 11 -18.91 5.96 -3.14
C LEU A 11 -18.56 7.46 -3.26
N SER A 12 -17.29 7.79 -3.51
CA SER A 12 -16.82 8.98 -4.30
C SER A 12 -15.33 9.29 -4.17
N GLY A 13 -14.59 8.57 -3.30
CA GLY A 13 -13.17 8.85 -3.03
C GLY A 13 -12.20 8.28 -4.07
N HIS A 14 -11.08 8.96 -4.26
CA HIS A 14 -9.94 8.46 -5.03
C HIS A 14 -9.37 7.25 -4.27
N PRO A 15 -9.10 6.07 -4.87
CA PRO A 15 -8.62 4.89 -4.12
C PRO A 15 -7.42 5.12 -3.18
N LEU A 16 -6.54 6.09 -3.47
CA LEU A 16 -5.48 6.51 -2.54
C LEU A 16 -6.00 7.03 -1.18
N ASP A 17 -7.23 7.53 -1.11
CA ASP A 17 -7.84 8.07 0.11
C ASP A 17 -7.94 7.00 1.19
N SER A 18 -8.20 5.75 0.80
CA SER A 18 -8.26 4.61 1.71
C SER A 18 -6.95 4.34 2.45
N VAL A 19 -5.82 4.80 1.90
CA VAL A 19 -4.46 4.57 2.42
C VAL A 19 -3.72 5.87 2.70
N ARG A 20 -4.41 7.02 2.65
CA ARG A 20 -3.79 8.34 2.72
C ARG A 20 -2.99 8.56 4.00
N HIS A 21 -3.53 8.08 5.12
CA HIS A 21 -2.86 8.11 6.43
C HIS A 21 -1.57 7.28 6.46
N GLU A 22 -1.46 6.24 5.61
CA GLU A 22 -0.26 5.40 5.50
C GLU A 22 0.81 6.04 4.62
N LEU A 23 0.42 6.87 3.64
CA LEU A 23 1.35 7.44 2.65
C LEU A 23 2.48 8.25 3.28
N GLN A 24 2.27 8.87 4.44
CA GLN A 24 3.33 9.55 5.20
C GLN A 24 4.46 8.61 5.68
N HIS A 25 4.15 7.34 5.92
CA HIS A 25 5.10 6.32 6.35
C HIS A 25 5.72 5.57 5.16
N LEU A 26 4.93 5.40 4.09
CA LEU A 26 5.30 4.63 2.91
C LEU A 26 6.14 5.44 1.90
N CYS A 27 5.82 6.73 1.74
CA CYS A 27 6.32 7.58 0.67
C CYS A 27 7.07 8.82 1.19
N SER A 28 8.15 9.19 0.52
CA SER A 28 8.88 10.43 0.81
C SER A 28 8.23 11.67 0.17
N ARG A 29 7.36 11.46 -0.82
CA ARG A 29 6.56 12.48 -1.52
C ARG A 29 5.10 12.09 -1.47
N GLN A 30 4.23 13.06 -1.27
CA GLN A 30 2.78 12.85 -1.11
C GLN A 30 1.99 13.14 -2.39
N ASP A 31 2.62 13.81 -3.37
CA ASP A 31 1.95 14.29 -4.58
C ASP A 31 2.87 14.09 -5.80
N LEU A 32 2.31 13.53 -6.87
CA LEU A 32 2.99 13.29 -8.15
C LEU A 32 3.47 14.57 -8.83
N THR A 33 2.81 15.70 -8.66
CA THR A 33 3.20 16.99 -9.23
C THR A 33 4.54 17.51 -8.66
N THR A 34 4.92 17.04 -7.45
CA THR A 34 6.18 17.44 -6.79
C THR A 34 7.42 16.72 -7.34
N ILE A 35 7.24 15.73 -8.23
CA ILE A 35 8.35 14.95 -8.79
C ILE A 35 9.35 15.86 -9.49
N GLN A 36 8.89 16.75 -10.36
CA GLN A 36 9.79 17.59 -11.16
C GLN A 36 10.42 18.73 -10.36
N SER A 37 9.82 19.17 -9.24
CA SER A 37 10.45 20.17 -8.36
C SER A 37 11.38 19.57 -7.31
N THR A 38 11.49 18.24 -7.27
CA THR A 38 12.32 17.53 -6.30
C THR A 38 13.80 17.68 -6.63
N ASN A 39 14.46 18.63 -5.98
CA ASN A 39 15.91 18.78 -6.02
C ASN A 39 16.57 17.83 -5.00
N SER A 40 16.71 16.55 -5.37
CA SER A 40 17.19 15.52 -4.44
C SER A 40 18.64 15.08 -4.64
N ASN A 41 19.45 15.76 -5.47
CA ASN A 41 20.86 15.42 -5.74
C ASN A 41 21.09 13.90 -6.02
N GLY A 42 20.16 13.23 -6.71
CA GLY A 42 20.24 11.80 -6.99
C GLY A 42 19.85 10.86 -5.83
N THR A 43 19.27 11.38 -4.75
CA THR A 43 18.63 10.60 -3.68
C THR A 43 17.35 9.95 -4.21
N THR A 44 17.12 8.69 -3.83
CA THR A 44 15.90 7.96 -4.17
C THR A 44 14.72 8.53 -3.39
N ASN A 45 13.67 8.93 -4.11
CA ASN A 45 12.39 9.33 -3.57
C ASN A 45 11.35 8.23 -3.84
N THR A 46 10.26 8.26 -3.09
CA THR A 46 9.09 7.42 -3.30
C THR A 46 7.82 8.25 -3.37
N VAL A 47 6.91 7.85 -4.25
CA VAL A 47 5.57 8.44 -4.40
C VAL A 47 4.58 7.34 -4.73
N ALA A 48 3.34 7.49 -4.26
CA ALA A 48 2.24 6.58 -4.56
C ALA A 48 1.31 7.18 -5.61
N GLY A 49 0.66 6.33 -6.38
CA GLY A 49 -0.39 6.73 -7.30
C GLY A 49 -1.23 5.54 -7.73
N ILE A 50 -2.36 5.82 -8.39
CA ILE A 50 -3.22 4.80 -8.99
C ILE A 50 -2.74 4.52 -10.39
N VAL A 51 -2.60 3.24 -10.72
CA VAL A 51 -2.26 2.78 -12.05
C VAL A 51 -3.42 3.06 -13.00
N LYS A 52 -3.19 3.93 -13.97
CA LYS A 52 -4.18 4.28 -15.01
C LYS A 52 -3.90 3.64 -16.34
N ARG A 53 -2.62 3.35 -16.61
CA ARG A 53 -2.20 2.77 -17.88
C ARG A 53 -0.88 2.02 -17.69
N VAL A 54 -0.80 0.83 -18.27
CA VAL A 54 0.43 0.05 -18.39
C VAL A 54 0.70 -0.22 -19.86
N ARG A 55 1.92 0.07 -20.33
CA ARG A 55 2.36 -0.18 -21.71
C ARG A 55 3.70 -0.87 -21.70
N ASN A 56 3.72 -2.10 -22.20
CA ASN A 56 4.95 -2.83 -22.46
C ASN A 56 5.41 -2.53 -23.89
N SER A 57 6.71 -2.30 -24.05
CA SER A 57 7.37 -2.09 -25.33
C SER A 57 8.76 -2.70 -25.30
N GLU A 58 9.38 -2.90 -26.46
CA GLU A 58 10.79 -3.27 -26.56
C GLU A 58 11.59 -2.08 -27.10
N THR A 59 12.77 -1.84 -26.53
CA THR A 59 13.70 -0.87 -27.09
C THR A 59 14.37 -1.44 -28.34
N ARG A 60 15.03 -0.56 -29.11
CA ARG A 60 15.87 -0.98 -30.24
C ARG A 60 16.99 -1.96 -29.85
N SER A 61 17.38 -2.00 -28.58
CA SER A 61 18.39 -2.93 -28.04
C SER A 61 17.78 -4.24 -27.53
N GLY A 62 16.49 -4.50 -27.77
CA GLY A 62 15.78 -5.70 -27.30
C GLY A 62 15.48 -5.73 -25.80
N LYS A 63 15.65 -4.61 -25.08
CA LYS A 63 15.30 -4.53 -23.67
C LYS A 63 13.82 -4.23 -23.52
N ARG A 64 13.13 -4.92 -22.62
CA ARG A 64 11.74 -4.61 -22.29
C ARG A 64 11.68 -3.28 -21.52
N LEU A 65 10.81 -2.39 -21.99
CA LEU A 65 10.52 -1.09 -21.42
C LEU A 65 9.03 -1.05 -21.06
N THR A 66 8.75 -0.90 -19.78
CA THR A 66 7.38 -0.75 -19.27
C THR A 66 7.15 0.70 -18.88
N ARG A 67 6.09 1.30 -19.44
CA ARG A 67 5.62 2.64 -19.07
C ARG A 67 4.34 2.51 -18.28
N ILE A 68 4.31 3.14 -17.10
CA ILE A 68 3.18 3.10 -16.18
C ILE A 68 2.76 4.53 -15.86
N LEU A 69 1.52 4.88 -16.20
CA LEU A 69 0.91 6.14 -15.80
C LEU A 69 0.30 5.97 -14.42
N LEU A 70 0.83 6.73 -13.45
CA LEU A 70 0.23 6.88 -12.13
C LEU A 70 -0.54 8.21 -12.07
N GLU A 71 -1.68 8.22 -11.39
CA GLU A 71 -2.45 9.43 -11.07
C GLU A 71 -2.80 9.50 -9.58
N ASP A 72 -2.87 10.74 -9.08
CA ASP A 72 -3.46 11.12 -7.81
C ASP A 72 -4.53 12.21 -8.04
N GLU A 73 -5.02 12.82 -6.96
CA GLU A 73 -6.02 13.89 -7.05
C GLU A 73 -5.48 15.20 -7.67
N HIS A 74 -4.16 15.38 -7.70
CA HIS A 74 -3.49 16.61 -8.16
C HIS A 74 -2.99 16.49 -9.60
N GLY A 75 -2.67 15.28 -10.06
CA GLY A 75 -2.24 15.05 -11.43
C GLY A 75 -1.71 13.65 -11.70
N GLY A 76 -0.98 13.50 -12.80
CA GLY A 76 -0.42 12.22 -13.22
C GLY A 76 1.03 12.31 -13.67
N PHE A 77 1.75 11.21 -13.54
CA PHE A 77 3.13 11.07 -14.00
C PHE A 77 3.34 9.72 -14.67
N GLU A 78 3.91 9.71 -15.88
CA GLU A 78 4.27 8.48 -16.59
C GLU A 78 5.70 8.06 -16.23
N PHE A 79 5.81 6.97 -15.48
CA PHE A 79 7.09 6.36 -15.13
C PHE A 79 7.52 5.39 -16.22
N ALA A 80 8.79 5.45 -16.59
CA ALA A 80 9.44 4.46 -17.45
C ALA A 80 10.37 3.59 -16.61
N ILE A 81 10.22 2.26 -16.70
CA ILE A 81 11.11 1.28 -16.09
C ILE A 81 11.66 0.36 -17.16
N PHE A 82 12.99 0.24 -17.20
CA PHE A 82 13.66 -0.78 -17.98
C PHE A 82 13.66 -2.06 -17.18
N ASP A 83 13.15 -3.12 -17.79
CA ASP A 83 13.11 -4.44 -17.17
C ASP A 83 14.49 -5.12 -17.32
N ASP A 84 15.46 -4.66 -16.53
CA ASP A 84 16.80 -5.23 -16.52
C ASP A 84 16.87 -6.52 -15.67
N SER A 85 15.81 -6.88 -14.92
CA SER A 85 15.85 -7.99 -13.95
C SER A 85 14.60 -8.87 -13.85
N GLY A 86 13.54 -8.64 -14.63
CA GLY A 86 12.30 -9.40 -14.62
C GLY A 86 11.40 -9.13 -13.40
N LYS A 87 11.56 -7.98 -12.74
CA LYS A 87 11.02 -7.72 -11.39
C LYS A 87 9.98 -6.60 -11.34
N ILE A 88 9.44 -6.16 -12.47
CA ILE A 88 8.33 -5.21 -12.45
C ILE A 88 7.07 -6.01 -12.11
N PRO A 89 6.38 -5.72 -10.99
CA PRO A 89 5.10 -6.37 -10.70
C PRO A 89 4.13 -6.14 -11.86
N GLU A 90 3.33 -7.16 -12.18
CA GLU A 90 2.19 -6.97 -13.07
C GLU A 90 1.16 -6.14 -12.32
N PHE A 91 1.00 -4.88 -12.74
CA PHE A 91 0.02 -3.98 -12.16
C PHE A 91 -1.26 -3.98 -12.99
N GLU A 92 -2.40 -4.04 -12.32
CA GLU A 92 -3.71 -3.86 -12.92
C GLU A 92 -4.15 -2.39 -12.87
N ILE A 93 -5.03 -2.00 -13.79
CA ILE A 93 -5.60 -0.65 -13.79
C ILE A 93 -6.49 -0.50 -12.55
N GLY A 94 -6.30 0.58 -11.80
CA GLY A 94 -7.00 0.85 -10.54
C GLY A 94 -6.20 0.47 -9.29
N GLU A 95 -5.11 -0.28 -9.43
CA GLU A 95 -4.26 -0.62 -8.29
C GLU A 95 -3.42 0.57 -7.81
N ILE A 96 -3.08 0.55 -6.52
CA ILE A 96 -2.14 1.50 -5.93
C ILE A 96 -0.73 0.96 -6.08
N ALA A 97 0.11 1.74 -6.74
CA ALA A 97 1.52 1.43 -6.93
C ALA A 97 2.41 2.53 -6.33
N ILE A 98 3.59 2.13 -5.88
CA ILE A 98 4.61 3.03 -5.32
C ILE A 98 5.83 3.01 -6.23
N ALA A 99 6.18 4.18 -6.75
CA ALA A 99 7.33 4.38 -7.62
C ALA A 99 8.54 4.86 -6.82
N PHE A 100 9.69 4.23 -7.06
CA PHE A 100 10.99 4.64 -6.54
C PHE A 100 11.73 5.33 -7.68
N PHE A 101 12.09 6.59 -7.48
CA PHE A 101 12.67 7.40 -8.54
C PHE A 101 13.78 8.33 -8.04
N LYS A 102 14.67 8.71 -8.96
CA LYS A 102 15.69 9.72 -8.75
C LYS A 102 15.48 10.84 -9.76
N VAL A 103 15.58 12.07 -9.29
CA VAL A 103 15.56 13.26 -10.15
C VAL A 103 17.01 13.69 -10.37
N GLN A 104 17.40 13.83 -11.62
CA GLN A 104 18.74 14.23 -12.01
C GLN A 104 18.65 15.33 -13.08
N LYS A 105 19.47 16.38 -12.95
CA LYS A 105 19.66 17.33 -14.05
C LYS A 105 20.35 16.64 -15.21
N GLU A 106 19.81 16.80 -16.40
CA GLU A 106 20.49 16.36 -17.60
C GLU A 106 21.72 17.25 -17.85
N LYS A 107 22.83 16.66 -18.31
CA LYS A 107 24.05 17.44 -18.55
C LYS A 107 23.82 18.36 -19.74
N GLY A 108 23.80 19.67 -19.48
CA GLY A 108 23.66 20.70 -20.51
C GLY A 108 22.23 21.17 -20.77
N SER A 109 21.25 20.72 -19.97
CA SER A 109 19.88 21.23 -19.99
C SER A 109 19.46 21.63 -18.56
N ASP A 110 18.57 22.61 -18.44
CA ASP A 110 17.87 22.88 -17.17
C ASP A 110 16.68 21.93 -16.96
N GLU A 111 16.43 21.02 -17.90
CA GLU A 111 15.40 20.00 -17.80
C GLU A 111 15.81 18.87 -16.84
N LEU A 112 14.85 18.47 -16.01
CA LEU A 112 15.03 17.45 -14.98
C LEU A 112 14.58 16.11 -15.53
N ASN A 113 15.48 15.12 -15.50
CA ASN A 113 15.21 13.77 -15.93
C ASN A 113 14.86 12.89 -14.72
N VAL A 114 13.76 12.14 -14.84
CA VAL A 114 13.27 11.23 -13.80
C VAL A 114 13.67 9.82 -14.16
N ARG A 115 14.50 9.20 -13.33
CA ARG A 115 14.91 7.80 -13.45
C ARG A 115 14.18 6.95 -12.44
N THR A 116 13.28 6.11 -12.91
CA THR A 116 12.57 5.12 -12.08
C THR A 116 13.49 3.93 -11.85
N SER A 117 13.75 3.59 -10.59
CA SER A 117 14.57 2.42 -10.24
C SER A 117 13.75 1.15 -10.08
N ARG A 118 12.54 1.25 -9.53
CA ARG A 118 11.60 0.14 -9.35
C ARG A 118 10.21 0.66 -9.01
N MET A 119 9.22 -0.21 -9.12
CA MET A 119 7.88 -0.01 -8.58
C MET A 119 7.48 -1.23 -7.74
N CYS A 120 6.63 -1.02 -6.75
CA CYS A 120 6.02 -2.09 -5.96
C CYS A 120 4.57 -1.77 -5.62
N SER A 121 3.81 -2.81 -5.30
CA SER A 121 2.47 -2.70 -4.74
C SER A 121 2.51 -2.11 -3.32
N ILE A 122 1.36 -1.62 -2.85
CA ILE A 122 1.23 -1.16 -1.47
C ILE A 122 1.52 -2.27 -0.45
N SER A 123 1.11 -3.51 -0.73
CA SER A 123 1.29 -4.66 0.16
C SER A 123 2.77 -5.01 0.34
N GLU A 124 3.53 -5.00 -0.76
CA GLU A 124 4.99 -5.16 -0.71
C GLU A 124 5.64 -4.04 0.09
N ARG A 125 5.20 -2.79 -0.11
CA ARG A 125 5.74 -1.65 0.63
C ARG A 125 5.44 -1.73 2.13
N ARG A 126 4.23 -2.16 2.51
CA ARG A 126 3.86 -2.40 3.91
C ARG A 126 4.80 -3.44 4.54
N CYS A 127 5.09 -4.53 3.83
CA CYS A 127 6.04 -5.55 4.29
C CYS A 127 7.46 -5.00 4.46
N GLU A 128 7.97 -4.22 3.50
CA GLU A 128 9.28 -3.57 3.57
C GLU A 128 9.41 -2.58 4.72
N LYS A 129 8.30 -1.94 5.09
CA LYS A 129 8.22 -1.02 6.22
C LYS A 129 7.91 -1.70 7.54
N HIS A 130 7.90 -3.03 7.56
CA HIS A 130 7.60 -3.84 8.74
C HIS A 130 6.26 -3.47 9.41
N ALA A 131 5.27 -3.12 8.59
CA ALA A 131 3.96 -2.76 9.08
C ALA A 131 3.35 -3.90 9.92
N GLU A 132 2.50 -3.52 10.85
CA GLU A 132 1.77 -4.43 11.71
C GLU A 132 0.28 -4.17 11.61
N ILE A 133 -0.51 -5.23 11.51
CA ILE A 133 -1.97 -5.16 11.54
C ILE A 133 -2.38 -5.29 13.01
N GLU A 134 -2.98 -4.24 13.56
CA GLU A 134 -3.54 -4.28 14.90
C GLU A 134 -5.06 -4.46 14.83
N ILE A 135 -5.57 -5.39 15.64
CA ILE A 135 -7.00 -5.70 15.76
C ILE A 135 -7.40 -5.53 17.23
N ASP A 136 -8.27 -4.57 17.51
CA ASP A 136 -8.85 -4.35 18.82
C ASP A 136 -10.09 -5.23 18.99
N VAL A 137 -10.15 -5.95 20.11
CA VAL A 137 -11.28 -6.81 20.47
C VAL A 137 -12.18 -6.02 21.41
N ASP A 138 -13.36 -5.63 20.91
CA ASP A 138 -14.36 -4.95 21.75
C ASP A 138 -15.02 -5.96 22.71
N GLN A 139 -15.27 -5.51 23.95
CA GLN A 139 -15.91 -6.30 24.99
C GLN A 139 -17.34 -6.73 24.61
N SER A 140 -18.04 -5.91 23.80
CA SER A 140 -19.37 -6.24 23.29
C SER A 140 -19.35 -7.40 22.29
N SER A 141 -18.21 -7.61 21.63
CA SER A 141 -17.97 -8.63 20.59
C SER A 141 -17.30 -9.90 21.14
N SER A 142 -17.34 -10.10 22.46
CA SER A 142 -16.89 -11.33 23.14
C SER A 142 -17.78 -12.56 22.84
N ASN A 143 -18.24 -12.67 21.60
CA ASN A 143 -18.67 -13.94 21.03
C ASN A 143 -17.47 -14.87 21.01
N ASN A 144 -17.71 -16.11 21.41
CA ASN A 144 -16.75 -17.22 21.45
C ASN A 144 -16.16 -17.59 20.05
N THR A 145 -16.38 -16.75 19.04
CA THR A 145 -16.04 -16.94 17.64
C THR A 145 -14.86 -16.10 17.18
N PHE A 146 -14.45 -15.03 17.89
CA PHE A 146 -13.37 -14.13 17.44
C PHE A 146 -12.11 -14.89 17.00
N VAL A 147 -11.63 -15.83 17.83
CA VAL A 147 -10.42 -16.60 17.54
C VAL A 147 -10.60 -17.48 16.30
N ARG A 148 -11.80 -18.07 16.13
CA ARG A 148 -12.13 -18.88 14.96
C ARG A 148 -12.19 -18.02 13.71
N ASP A 149 -12.91 -16.90 13.77
CA ASP A 149 -13.13 -16.01 12.64
C ASP A 149 -11.80 -15.36 12.22
N LEU A 150 -10.95 -14.94 13.18
CA LEU A 150 -9.60 -14.45 12.92
C LEU A 150 -8.74 -15.50 12.25
N ARG A 151 -8.76 -16.74 12.75
CA ARG A 151 -8.03 -17.84 12.15
C ARG A 151 -8.48 -18.09 10.71
N GLU A 152 -9.79 -18.14 10.46
CA GLU A 152 -10.34 -18.35 9.12
C GLU A 152 -9.95 -17.23 8.15
N VAL A 153 -9.95 -15.98 8.61
CA VAL A 153 -9.51 -14.85 7.79
C VAL A 153 -8.01 -14.95 7.49
N LEU A 154 -7.16 -15.16 8.49
CA LEU A 154 -5.71 -15.14 8.30
C LEU A 154 -5.17 -16.34 7.52
N MET A 155 -5.84 -17.50 7.59
CA MET A 155 -5.37 -18.74 6.94
C MET A 155 -5.17 -18.60 5.43
N ASP A 156 -6.05 -17.85 4.76
CA ASP A 156 -6.00 -17.65 3.30
C ASP A 156 -4.93 -16.64 2.85
N TYR A 157 -4.37 -15.86 3.78
CA TYR A 157 -3.43 -14.78 3.49
C TYR A 157 -2.07 -14.96 4.18
N ARG A 158 -1.79 -16.15 4.71
CA ARG A 158 -0.51 -16.45 5.35
C ARG A 158 0.65 -16.25 4.40
N PHE A 159 1.61 -15.44 4.82
CA PHE A 159 2.78 -15.08 4.03
C PHE A 159 3.89 -14.59 4.96
N ALA A 160 5.15 -14.67 4.53
CA ALA A 160 6.29 -14.12 5.26
C ALA A 160 6.32 -12.58 5.18
N GLY A 161 5.25 -11.92 5.62
CA GLY A 161 5.03 -10.48 5.53
C GLY A 161 4.88 -9.82 6.90
N CYS A 162 3.78 -9.09 7.05
CA CYS A 162 3.47 -8.26 8.22
C CYS A 162 3.02 -9.11 9.41
N THR A 163 3.30 -8.60 10.61
CA THR A 163 2.82 -9.24 11.84
C THR A 163 1.39 -8.82 12.15
N VAL A 164 0.66 -9.66 12.85
CA VAL A 164 -0.67 -9.36 13.39
C VAL A 164 -0.57 -9.23 14.91
N ARG A 165 -1.19 -8.20 15.46
CA ARG A 165 -1.33 -7.96 16.89
C ARG A 165 -2.81 -7.86 17.25
N VAL A 166 -3.19 -8.52 18.33
CA VAL A 166 -4.54 -8.44 18.89
C VAL A 166 -4.47 -7.68 20.21
N ASN A 167 -5.23 -6.60 20.32
CA ASN A 167 -5.36 -5.83 21.55
C ASN A 167 -6.69 -6.17 22.20
N VAL A 168 -6.65 -6.57 23.47
CA VAL A 168 -7.83 -6.93 24.25
C VAL A 168 -7.91 -5.98 25.42
N GLN A 169 -9.01 -5.25 25.53
CA GLN A 169 -9.30 -4.42 26.69
C GLN A 169 -10.41 -5.06 27.50
N ARG A 170 -10.13 -5.42 28.76
CA ARG A 170 -11.11 -6.03 29.66
C ARG A 170 -10.96 -5.51 31.08
N HIS A 171 -12.06 -5.05 31.67
CA HIS A 171 -12.11 -4.54 33.06
C HIS A 171 -11.00 -3.52 33.40
N GLY A 172 -10.67 -2.61 32.47
CA GLY A 172 -9.61 -1.61 32.67
C GLY A 172 -8.18 -2.12 32.46
N CYS A 173 -7.99 -3.40 32.18
CA CYS A 173 -6.70 -3.97 31.77
C CYS A 173 -6.60 -4.00 30.24
N LEU A 174 -5.41 -3.66 29.72
CA LEU A 174 -5.09 -3.74 28.31
C LEU A 174 -4.04 -4.83 28.09
N GLY A 175 -4.42 -5.89 27.38
CA GLY A 175 -3.53 -6.95 26.92
C GLY A 175 -3.20 -6.77 25.44
N ARG A 176 -1.92 -6.87 25.08
CA ARG A 176 -1.48 -6.87 23.68
C ARG A 176 -0.82 -8.21 23.37
N PHE A 177 -1.36 -8.91 22.38
CA PHE A 177 -0.91 -10.24 21.97
C PHE A 177 -0.34 -10.14 20.56
N LYS A 178 0.97 -10.30 20.43
CA LYS A 178 1.63 -10.45 19.14
C LYS A 178 1.47 -11.91 18.70
N LEU A 179 0.92 -12.13 17.51
CA LEU A 179 0.78 -13.49 16.99
C LEU A 179 2.14 -14.04 16.53
N GLY A 180 2.25 -15.37 16.52
CA GLY A 180 3.47 -16.08 16.10
C GLY A 180 3.84 -15.82 14.64
N GLU A 181 5.08 -16.16 14.29
CA GLU A 181 5.62 -16.00 12.93
C GLU A 181 4.77 -16.72 11.86
N GLU A 182 4.13 -17.83 12.23
CA GLU A 182 3.23 -18.62 11.39
C GLU A 182 1.91 -17.93 11.04
N TRP A 183 1.59 -16.82 11.71
CA TRP A 183 0.40 -15.99 11.50
C TRP A 183 0.72 -14.66 10.81
N ARG A 184 1.95 -14.50 10.31
CA ARG A 184 2.26 -13.39 9.42
C ARG A 184 1.45 -13.48 8.14
N VAL A 185 1.13 -12.31 7.59
CA VAL A 185 0.24 -12.19 6.43
C VAL A 185 0.75 -11.16 5.44
N ASN A 186 0.32 -11.29 4.18
CA ASN A 186 0.49 -10.25 3.19
C ASN A 186 -0.66 -9.23 3.32
N PRO A 187 -0.42 -7.97 3.69
CA PRO A 187 -1.47 -6.96 3.94
C PRO A 187 -2.05 -6.42 2.63
N THR A 188 -2.69 -7.29 1.84
CA THR A 188 -3.36 -6.94 0.59
C THR A 188 -4.63 -6.14 0.86
N ALA A 189 -5.12 -5.44 -0.17
CA ALA A 189 -6.41 -4.74 -0.07
C ALA A 189 -7.54 -5.70 0.32
N SER A 190 -7.59 -6.89 -0.27
CA SER A 190 -8.60 -7.91 0.03
C SER A 190 -8.51 -8.45 1.46
N LEU A 191 -7.31 -8.63 2.02
CA LEU A 191 -7.17 -9.03 3.42
C LEU A 191 -7.72 -7.93 4.34
N MET A 192 -7.33 -6.67 4.10
CA MET A 192 -7.78 -5.55 4.92
C MET A 192 -9.31 -5.40 4.85
N GLU A 193 -9.89 -5.50 3.66
CA GLU A 193 -11.34 -5.49 3.46
C GLU A 193 -12.03 -6.61 4.25
N ARG A 194 -11.51 -7.84 4.17
CA ARG A 194 -12.08 -8.98 4.91
C ARG A 194 -11.96 -8.79 6.43
N LEU A 195 -10.86 -8.23 6.92
CA LEU A 195 -10.71 -7.88 8.33
C LEU A 195 -11.70 -6.80 8.76
N TYR A 196 -11.89 -5.76 7.96
CA TYR A 196 -12.86 -4.69 8.23
C TYR A 196 -14.31 -5.21 8.23
N GLN A 197 -14.66 -6.09 7.30
CA GLN A 197 -15.98 -6.73 7.26
C GLN A 197 -16.23 -7.64 8.47
N THR A 198 -15.19 -8.31 8.96
CA THR A 198 -15.30 -9.28 10.07
C THR A 198 -15.27 -8.62 11.44
N PHE A 199 -14.42 -7.62 11.65
CA PHE A 199 -14.14 -7.03 12.97
C PHE A 199 -14.59 -5.56 13.10
N GLY A 200 -14.97 -4.93 11.99
CA GLY A 200 -15.30 -3.52 11.92
C GLY A 200 -14.11 -2.63 11.59
N ILE A 201 -14.36 -1.57 10.84
CA ILE A 201 -13.33 -0.62 10.37
C ILE A 201 -12.61 0.11 11.50
N GLN A 202 -13.29 0.36 12.63
CA GLN A 202 -12.70 1.05 13.77
C GLN A 202 -11.78 0.14 14.60
N SER A 203 -11.96 -1.17 14.48
CA SER A 203 -11.24 -2.17 15.26
C SER A 203 -9.93 -2.58 14.61
N VAL A 204 -9.74 -2.32 13.32
CA VAL A 204 -8.57 -2.78 12.56
C VAL A 204 -7.79 -1.58 12.06
N ARG A 205 -6.47 -1.58 12.26
CA ARG A 205 -5.57 -0.52 11.76
C ARG A 205 -4.23 -1.10 11.34
N ILE A 206 -3.52 -0.35 10.49
CA ILE A 206 -2.12 -0.63 10.14
C ILE A 206 -1.23 0.37 10.87
N THR A 207 -0.17 -0.13 11.49
CA THR A 207 0.83 0.66 12.21
C THR A 207 2.24 0.40 11.67
N TYR A 208 3.15 1.37 11.81
CA TYR A 208 4.53 1.36 11.31
C TYR A 208 5.55 1.67 12.41
#